data_AF-A0A0U1RP28-F1
#
_entry.id   AF-A0A0U1RP28-F1
#
_cell.length_a   1.000
_cell.length_b   1.000
_cell.length_c   1.000
_cell.angle_alpha   90.00
_cell.angle_beta   90.00
_cell.angle_gamma   90.00
#
_symmetry.space_group_name_H-M   'P 1'
#
loop_
_entity.id
_entity.type
_entity.pdbx_description
1 polymer ?
#
loop_
_entity_poly.entity_id
_entity_poly.type
_entity_poly.pdbx_seq_one_letter_code
_entity_poly.pdbx_strand_id
1 'polypeptide(L)' 'MADSAQVPTLVYLVTGGCGFLGEHIVRMLLEREPRLRELRVFDLHLSSWLEELKAGCGQAKLSSWLRPQL' A
#
# COMPACT_ATOMS: atom_id res chain seq x y z
N MET A 1 -1.90 5.97 -35.90
CA MET A 1 -2.23 6.42 -34.53
C MET A 1 -2.34 5.18 -33.68
N ALA A 2 -1.28 4.84 -32.93
CA ALA A 2 -1.26 3.65 -32.10
C ALA A 2 -2.09 3.92 -30.85
N ASP A 3 -3.07 3.03 -30.62
CA ASP A 3 -3.88 2.95 -29.41
C ASP A 3 -2.94 2.91 -28.20
N SER A 4 -2.99 3.95 -27.37
CA SER A 4 -2.25 4.02 -26.11
C SER A 4 -2.86 3.02 -25.15
N ALA A 5 -2.48 1.74 -25.29
CA ALA A 5 -2.89 0.68 -24.38
C ALA A 5 -2.56 1.12 -22.95
N GLN A 6 -3.60 1.44 -22.17
CA GLN A 6 -3.48 1.82 -20.77
C GLN A 6 -2.78 0.66 -20.05
N VAL A 7 -1.55 0.88 -19.58
CA VAL A 7 -0.81 -0.14 -18.82
C VAL A 7 -1.66 -0.52 -17.61
N PRO A 8 -2.01 -1.80 -17.40
CA PRO A 8 -2.86 -2.19 -16.29
C PRO A 8 -2.17 -1.86 -14.97
N THR A 9 -2.75 -0.94 -14.21
CA THR A 9 -2.26 -0.58 -12.88
C THR A 9 -2.67 -1.64 -11.84
N LEU A 10 -1.90 -1.77 -10.77
CA LEU A 10 -2.00 -2.84 -9.77
C LEU A 10 -2.52 -2.35 -8.42
N VAL A 11 -3.22 -3.23 -7.71
CA VAL A 11 -3.68 -3.01 -6.33
C VAL A 11 -3.14 -4.15 -5.48
N TYR A 12 -2.45 -3.82 -4.38
CA TYR A 12 -1.87 -4.80 -3.45
C TYR A 12 -2.50 -4.69 -2.07
N LEU A 13 -2.64 -5.83 -1.39
CA LEU A 13 -2.96 -5.92 0.03
C LEU A 13 -1.82 -6.63 0.75
N VAL A 14 -1.23 -5.97 1.74
CA VAL A 14 -0.23 -6.56 2.63
C VAL A 14 -0.85 -6.80 4.00
N THR A 15 -0.93 -8.06 4.41
CA THR A 15 -1.31 -8.47 5.77
C THR A 15 -0.08 -8.59 6.66
N GLY A 16 -0.19 -8.27 7.95
CA GLY A 16 0.98 -8.25 8.84
C GLY A 16 1.96 -7.13 8.49
N GLY A 17 1.46 -6.06 7.86
CA GLY A 17 2.27 -4.96 7.33
C GLY A 17 3.01 -4.16 8.38
N CYS A 18 2.59 -4.20 9.64
CA CYS A 18 3.26 -3.53 10.75
C CYS A 18 4.35 -4.38 11.41
N GLY A 19 4.50 -5.64 10.99
CA GLY A 19 5.63 -6.49 11.37
C GLY A 19 6.87 -6.22 10.54
N PHE A 20 8.01 -6.78 10.97
CA PHE A 20 9.33 -6.58 10.33
C PHE A 20 9.33 -6.80 8.81
N LEU A 21 8.81 -7.95 8.36
CA LEU A 21 8.77 -8.27 6.94
C LEU A 21 7.72 -7.45 6.19
N GLY A 22 6.56 -7.24 6.81
CA GLY A 22 5.45 -6.51 6.21
C GLY A 22 5.83 -5.07 5.88
N GLU A 23 6.51 -4.39 6.81
CA GLU A 23 6.98 -3.02 6.61
C GLU A 23 7.96 -2.95 5.43
N HIS A 24 8.88 -3.91 5.35
CA HIS A 24 9.87 -3.96 4.29
C HIS A 24 9.24 -4.20 2.91
N ILE A 25 8.24 -5.09 2.83
CA ILE A 25 7.46 -5.33 1.61
C ILE A 25 6.71 -4.06 1.20
N VAL A 26 6.09 -3.36 2.15
CA VAL A 26 5.36 -2.11 1.87
C VAL A 26 6.29 -1.05 1.27
N ARG A 27 7.46 -0.83 1.88
CA ARG A 27 8.47 0.11 1.36
C ARG A 27 8.95 -0.30 -0.03
N MET A 28 9.27 -1.57 -0.22
CA MET A 28 9.71 -2.10 -1.50
C MET A 28 8.63 -1.90 -2.59
N LEU A 29 7.35 -2.16 -2.32
CA LEU A 29 6.27 -1.97 -3.28
C LEU A 29 6.11 -0.50 -3.67
N LEU A 30 6.20 0.42 -2.69
CA LEU A 30 6.11 1.86 -2.95
C LEU A 30 7.28 2.38 -3.78
N GLU A 31 8.49 1.85 -3.56
CA GLU A 31 9.69 2.29 -4.27
C GLU A 31 9.85 1.65 -5.65
N ARG A 32 9.42 0.40 -5.82
CA ARG A 32 9.85 -0.44 -6.96
C ARG A 32 8.73 -0.90 -7.88
N GLU A 33 7.45 -0.72 -7.54
CA GLU A 33 6.35 -1.14 -8.42
C GLU A 33 5.75 0.06 -9.16
N PRO A 34 6.22 0.37 -10.38
CA PRO A 34 5.78 1.55 -11.13
C PRO A 34 4.31 1.50 -11.56
N ARG A 35 3.66 0.33 -11.51
CA ARG A 35 2.23 0.19 -11.84
C ARG A 35 1.34 0.29 -10.62
N LEU A 36 1.88 0.52 -9.42
CA LEU A 36 1.12 0.59 -8.18
C LEU A 36 0.09 1.73 -8.22
N ARG A 37 -1.20 1.38 -8.24
CA ARG A 37 -2.32 2.33 -8.07
C ARG A 37 -2.70 2.47 -6.61
N GLU A 38 -2.74 1.36 -5.88
CA GLU A 38 -3.22 1.34 -4.49
C GLU A 38 -2.49 0.26 -3.69
N LEU A 39 -2.08 0.62 -2.47
CA LEU A 39 -1.49 -0.30 -1.50
C LEU A 39 -2.32 -0.25 -0.23
N ARG A 40 -2.91 -1.39 0.14
CA ARG A 40 -3.66 -1.55 1.38
C ARG A 40 -2.82 -2.30 2.38
N VAL A 41 -2.79 -1.81 3.61
CA VAL A 41 -2.05 -2.46 4.69
C VAL A 41 -3.04 -2.85 5.78
N PHE A 42 -3.06 -4.13 6.10
CA PHE A 42 -3.92 -4.70 7.12
C PHE A 42 -3.07 -5.35 8.21
N ASP A 43 -3.32 -4.98 9.45
CA ASP A 43 -2.64 -5.55 10.61
C ASP A 43 -3.59 -5.58 11.81
N LEU A 44 -3.27 -6.41 12.79
CA LEU A 44 -3.96 -6.43 14.07
C LEU A 44 -3.57 -5.22 14.93
N HIS A 45 -2.31 -4.79 14.82
CA HIS A 45 -1.78 -3.65 15.58
C HIS A 45 -1.28 -2.59 14.61
N LEU A 46 -1.92 -1.42 14.60
CA LEU A 46 -1.45 -0.27 13.82
C LEU A 46 -0.25 0.36 14.53
N SER A 47 0.78 0.69 13.75
CA SER A 47 2.00 1.33 14.22
C SER A 47 2.20 2.69 13.57
N SER A 48 2.89 3.59 14.26
CA SER A 48 3.06 5.00 13.85
C SER A 48 3.71 5.20 12.48
N TRP A 49 4.60 4.29 12.05
CA TRP A 49 5.26 4.39 10.74
C TRP A 49 4.24 4.40 9.57
N LEU A 50 3.06 3.81 9.74
CA LEU A 50 2.02 3.81 8.73
C LEU A 50 1.39 5.20 8.56
N GLU A 51 1.30 5.98 9.63
CA GLU A 51 0.80 7.36 9.59
C GLU A 51 1.83 8.31 8.96
N GLU A 52 3.12 8.10 9.26
CA GLU A 52 4.22 8.83 8.61
C GLU A 52 4.21 8.62 7.07
N LEU A 53 3.88 7.40 6.63
CA LEU A 53 3.75 7.07 5.21
C LEU A 53 2.55 7.73 4.52
N LYS A 54 1.40 7.82 5.21
CA LYS A 54 0.22 8.51 4.66
C LYS A 54 0.51 9.99 4.39
N ALA A 55 1.34 10.62 5.22
CA ALA A 55 1.73 12.02 5.05
C ALA A 55 2.66 12.26 3.85
N GLY A 56 3.41 11.24 3.41
CA GLY A 56 4.42 11.37 2.34
C GLY A 56 4.02 10.85 0.95
N CYS A 57 2.92 10.10 0.81
CA CYS A 57 2.62 9.42 -0.45
C CYS A 57 1.70 10.24 -1.38
N GLY A 58 2.25 10.79 -2.46
CA GLY A 58 1.51 11.62 -3.42
C GLY A 58 0.75 10.86 -4.53
N GLN A 59 0.82 9.53 -4.60
CA GLN A 59 0.23 8.77 -5.73
C GLN A 59 -0.46 7.45 -5.35
N ALA A 60 -0.05 6.76 -4.27
CA ALA A 60 -0.71 5.53 -3.82
C ALA A 60 -1.59 5.82 -2.60
N LYS A 61 -2.88 5.46 -2.69
CA LYS A 61 -3.79 5.57 -1.55
C LYS A 61 -3.52 4.45 -0.56
N LEU A 62 -3.08 4.80 0.65
CA LEU A 62 -2.89 3.87 1.75
C LEU A 62 -4.16 3.82 2.61
N SER A 63 -4.88 2.69 2.59
CA SER A 63 -6.04 2.47 3.47
C SER A 63 -5.72 1.41 4.54
N SER A 64 -5.92 1.79 5.81
CA SER A 64 -5.90 0.86 6.95
C SER A 64 -7.35 0.55 7.33
N TRP A 65 -7.75 -0.69 7.18
CA TRP A 65 -9.09 -1.15 7.57
C TRP A 65 -9.02 -1.72 8.99
N LEU A 66 -9.59 -1.01 9.97
CA LEU A 66 -9.92 -1.61 11.26
C LEU A 66 -11.17 -2.49 11.05
N ARG A 67 -11.17 -3.72 11.60
CA ARG A 67 -12.37 -4.56 11.60
C ARG A 67 -13.54 -3.80 12.24
N PRO A 68 -14.75 -3.81 11.65
CA PRO A 68 -15.95 -3.51 12.42
C PRO A 68 -16.03 -4.54 13.56
N GLN A 69 -16.19 -4.07 14.79
CA GLN A 69 -16.52 -4.95 15.91
C GLN A 69 -17.89 -5.58 15.57
N LEU A 70 -17.90 -6.89 15.35
CA LEU A 70 -19.11 -7.71 15.31
C LEU A 70 -19.61 -7.93 16.73
#